data_AF-A0A2V8Q290-F1
#
_entry.id   AF-A0A2V8Q290-F1
#
_cell.length_a   1.000
_cell.length_b   1.000
_cell.length_c   1.000
_cell.angle_alpha   90.00
_cell.angle_beta   90.00
_cell.angle_gamma   90.00
#
_symmetry.space_group_name_H-M   'P 1'
#
loop_
_entity.id
_entity.type
_entity.pdbx_description
1 polymer ?
#
loop_
_entity_poly.entity_id
_entity_poly.type
_entity_poly.pdbx_seq_one_letter_code
_entity_poly.pdbx_strand_id
1 'polypeptide(L)'
;MKLTMVAVASSLICITAVSTALARKPSGQPTVAVAGIYDNFTVGKESGDLEGMRVVIVSAGGGYYAIVQIAQGGAEDPKPEFVAANVKGMSVQFTAGSEKFRGTVSAAGLTLKNAGGESQTLKRKPCGSYFK
;
A
#
# COMPACT_ATOMS: atom_id res chain seq x y z
N MET A 1 5.59 -52.53 69.22
CA MET A 1 6.33 -51.40 68.64
C MET A 1 5.29 -50.38 68.16
N LYS A 2 4.73 -49.54 69.04
CA LYS A 2 5.09 -48.13 69.37
C LYS A 2 5.12 -47.17 68.16
N LEU A 3 4.08 -46.33 68.08
CA LEU A 3 3.91 -45.13 67.23
C LEU A 3 4.83 -43.97 67.66
N THR A 4 5.29 -43.19 66.68
CA THR A 4 5.72 -41.77 66.76
C THR A 4 5.60 -41.23 65.31
N MET A 5 4.73 -40.32 64.85
CA MET A 5 4.18 -39.02 65.26
C MET A 5 5.22 -37.88 65.34
N VAL A 6 4.84 -36.72 64.74
CA VAL A 6 5.43 -35.35 64.69
C VAL A 6 6.10 -35.03 63.33
N ALA A 7 5.84 -33.94 62.56
CA ALA A 7 4.87 -32.84 62.54
C ALA A 7 4.98 -32.13 61.15
N VAL A 8 3.87 -31.86 60.43
CA VAL A 8 3.28 -30.53 60.13
C VAL A 8 4.27 -29.36 59.91
N ALA A 9 4.33 -28.83 58.68
CA ALA A 9 4.48 -27.39 58.39
C ALA A 9 4.07 -27.04 56.93
N SER A 10 2.89 -26.41 56.80
CA SER A 10 2.59 -25.21 55.98
C SER A 10 3.05 -25.17 54.50
N SER A 11 2.19 -25.38 53.51
CA SER A 11 1.28 -24.39 52.88
C SER A 11 1.92 -23.02 52.55
N LEU A 12 1.69 -22.59 51.30
CA LEU A 12 2.10 -21.34 50.62
C LEU A 12 3.54 -21.26 50.12
N ILE A 13 3.72 -21.33 48.80
CA ILE A 13 4.24 -20.23 47.98
C ILE A 13 3.85 -20.52 46.50
N CYS A 14 2.81 -19.79 46.06
CA CYS A 14 2.64 -19.15 44.76
C CYS A 14 3.11 -19.93 43.50
N ILE A 15 2.20 -20.52 42.72
CA ILE A 15 1.50 -19.81 41.62
C ILE A 15 2.28 -18.55 41.20
N THR A 16 3.23 -18.68 40.27
CA THR A 16 3.52 -17.67 39.23
C THR A 16 4.65 -18.17 38.34
N ALA A 17 4.30 -18.96 37.32
CA ALA A 17 5.09 -19.02 36.09
C ALA A 17 4.13 -19.22 34.90
N VAL A 18 3.01 -18.49 34.89
CA VAL A 18 2.37 -18.15 33.63
C VAL A 18 3.30 -17.15 32.98
N SER A 19 4.20 -17.63 32.13
CA SER A 19 4.98 -16.78 31.24
C SER A 19 4.00 -16.06 30.33
N THR A 20 3.55 -14.88 30.77
CA THR A 20 2.90 -13.89 29.93
C THR A 20 3.92 -13.47 28.89
N ALA A 21 4.03 -14.24 27.81
CA ALA A 21 4.51 -13.72 26.54
C ALA A 21 3.50 -12.63 26.14
N LEU A 22 3.72 -11.41 26.63
CA LEU A 22 3.19 -10.22 25.99
C LEU A 22 3.77 -10.26 24.58
N ALA A 23 3.02 -10.82 23.65
CA ALA A 23 3.21 -10.58 22.24
C ALA A 23 3.19 -9.06 22.08
N ARG A 24 4.39 -8.47 21.97
CA ARG A 24 4.54 -7.09 21.54
C ARG A 24 3.78 -7.02 20.23
N LYS A 25 2.61 -6.38 20.25
CA LYS A 25 1.86 -6.03 19.05
C LYS A 25 2.90 -5.37 18.14
N PRO A 26 3.21 -5.92 16.94
CA PRO A 26 4.13 -5.25 16.05
C PRO A 26 3.56 -3.85 15.89
N SER A 27 4.36 -2.83 16.23
CA SER A 27 4.01 -1.44 16.00
C SER A 27 3.52 -1.38 14.56
N GLY A 28 2.21 -1.20 14.37
CA GLY A 28 1.58 -1.40 13.08
C GLY A 28 2.33 -0.56 12.08
N GLN A 29 2.92 -1.20 11.06
CA GLN A 29 3.45 -0.46 9.94
C GLN A 29 2.36 0.50 9.48
N PRO A 30 2.69 1.78 9.19
CA PRO A 30 1.69 2.73 8.71
C PRO A 30 0.89 2.07 7.59
N THR A 31 -0.43 1.94 7.77
CA THR A 31 -1.28 1.33 6.77
C THR A 31 -1.13 2.12 5.48
N VAL A 32 -0.46 1.53 4.49
CA VAL A 32 -0.25 2.17 3.19
C VAL A 32 -1.62 2.25 2.50
N ALA A 33 -2.12 3.47 2.31
CA ALA A 33 -3.35 3.67 1.56
C ALA A 33 -3.11 3.44 0.06
N VAL A 34 -4.03 2.71 -0.58
CA VAL A 34 -4.05 2.53 -2.04
C VAL A 34 -4.41 3.84 -2.73
N ALA A 35 -5.36 4.59 -2.18
CA ALA A 35 -5.67 5.93 -2.65
C ALA A 35 -4.44 6.84 -2.54
N GLY A 36 -4.20 7.64 -3.57
CA GLY A 36 -3.01 8.47 -3.66
C GLY A 36 -2.69 8.91 -5.08
N ILE A 37 -1.70 9.79 -5.18
CA ILE A 37 -1.14 10.28 -6.44
C ILE A 37 0.21 9.61 -6.64
N TYR A 38 0.40 9.02 -7.82
CA TYR A 38 1.63 8.35 -8.22
C TYR A 38 2.06 8.90 -9.57
N ASP A 39 3.32 9.35 -9.72
CA ASP A 39 3.84 9.72 -11.04
C ASP A 39 5.35 9.47 -11.20
N ASN A 40 5.78 9.39 -12.45
CA ASN A 40 7.18 9.38 -12.87
C ASN A 40 7.45 10.42 -13.96
N PHE A 41 6.66 11.49 -14.01
CA PHE A 41 6.82 12.51 -15.05
C PHE A 41 8.24 13.09 -15.07
N THR A 42 8.76 13.26 -16.28
CA THR A 42 10.05 13.87 -16.57
C THR A 42 9.91 14.88 -17.68
N VAL A 43 10.66 15.97 -17.58
CA VAL A 43 10.75 16.98 -18.64
C VAL A 43 12.01 16.71 -19.46
N GLY A 44 11.87 16.53 -20.76
CA GLY A 44 12.98 16.38 -21.70
C GLY A 44 13.86 17.63 -21.67
N LYS A 45 15.17 17.45 -21.43
CA LYS A 45 16.10 18.60 -21.25
C LYS A 45 16.23 19.46 -22.49
N GLU A 46 16.06 18.87 -23.67
CA GLU A 46 16.27 19.53 -24.96
C GLU A 46 14.95 19.98 -25.59
N SER A 47 13.91 19.14 -25.56
CA SER A 47 12.61 19.46 -26.17
C SER A 47 11.68 20.25 -25.25
N GLY A 48 11.84 20.14 -23.93
CA GLY A 48 10.85 20.65 -22.97
C GLY A 48 9.60 19.78 -22.85
N ASP A 49 9.56 18.65 -23.57
CA ASP A 49 8.42 17.74 -23.59
C ASP A 49 8.19 17.08 -22.23
N LEU A 50 6.92 16.90 -21.87
CA LEU A 50 6.54 16.10 -20.71
C LEU A 50 6.37 14.65 -21.15
N GLU A 51 7.07 13.75 -20.47
CA GLU A 51 6.98 12.31 -20.68
C GLU A 51 6.67 11.58 -19.38
N GLY A 52 6.06 10.40 -19.49
CA GLY A 52 5.83 9.48 -18.38
C GLY A 52 4.36 9.33 -18.06
N MET A 53 4.04 8.99 -16.82
CA MET A 53 2.70 8.64 -16.39
C MET A 53 2.38 9.21 -15.02
N ARG A 54 1.12 9.63 -14.83
CA ARG A 54 0.49 9.84 -13.54
C ARG A 54 -0.74 8.96 -13.41
N VAL A 55 -0.88 8.35 -12.24
CA VAL A 55 -2.07 7.63 -11.82
C VAL A 55 -2.53 8.21 -10.49
N VAL A 56 -3.78 8.70 -10.46
CA VAL A 56 -4.44 9.12 -9.22
C VAL A 56 -5.50 8.09 -8.88
N ILE A 57 -5.29 7.36 -7.78
CA ILE A 57 -6.27 6.38 -7.30
C ILE A 57 -7.15 7.04 -6.24
N VAL A 58 -8.46 6.98 -6.43
CA VAL A 58 -9.46 7.52 -5.51
C VAL A 58 -10.43 6.42 -5.07
N SER A 59 -10.88 6.48 -3.81
CA SER A 59 -11.96 5.64 -3.29
C SER A 59 -13.25 6.44 -3.32
N ALA A 60 -14.24 5.99 -4.08
CA ALA A 60 -15.53 6.67 -4.22
C ALA A 60 -16.66 5.65 -4.43
N GLY A 61 -17.86 5.92 -3.91
CA GLY A 61 -19.06 5.11 -4.18
C GLY A 61 -18.93 3.61 -3.85
N GLY A 62 -18.09 3.24 -2.89
CA GLY A 62 -17.81 1.84 -2.51
C GLY A 62 -16.82 1.10 -3.42
N GLY A 63 -16.21 1.79 -4.39
CA GLY A 63 -15.20 1.25 -5.28
C GLY A 63 -13.96 2.14 -5.39
N TYR A 64 -13.04 1.74 -6.26
CA TYR A 64 -11.85 2.52 -6.59
C TYR A 64 -11.88 2.94 -8.06
N TYR A 65 -11.33 4.12 -8.33
CA TYR A 65 -11.20 4.66 -9.67
C TYR A 65 -9.79 5.21 -9.86
N ALA A 66 -9.31 5.21 -11.08
CA ALA A 66 -8.03 5.76 -11.48
C ALA A 66 -8.24 6.90 -12.48
N ILE A 67 -7.61 8.05 -12.23
CA ILE A 67 -7.34 9.04 -13.27
C ILE A 67 -5.95 8.69 -13.83
N VAL A 68 -5.87 8.33 -15.11
CA VAL A 68 -4.64 7.92 -15.77
C VAL A 68 -4.27 8.98 -16.81
N GLN A 69 -3.07 9.52 -16.67
CA GLN A 69 -2.52 10.53 -17.56
C GLN A 69 -1.18 10.01 -18.05
N ILE A 70 -1.09 9.75 -19.35
CA ILE A 70 0.15 9.33 -20.02
C ILE A 70 0.60 10.53 -20.83
N ALA A 71 1.79 11.04 -20.55
CA ALA A 71 2.35 12.19 -21.27
C ALA A 71 3.31 11.68 -22.35
N GLN A 72 3.09 12.13 -23.58
CA GLN A 72 3.91 11.79 -24.75
C GLN A 72 4.26 13.07 -25.54
N GLY A 73 4.80 14.07 -24.84
CA GLY A 73 5.06 15.41 -25.40
C GLY A 73 4.37 16.49 -24.58
N GLY A 74 3.07 16.32 -24.33
CA GLY A 74 2.24 17.26 -23.58
C GLY A 74 1.61 16.63 -22.34
N ALA A 75 1.18 17.47 -21.40
CA ALA A 75 0.45 17.00 -20.22
C ALA A 75 -0.94 16.43 -20.58
N GLU A 76 -1.61 16.97 -21.58
CA GLU A 76 -2.97 16.57 -21.94
C GLU A 76 -3.03 15.72 -23.21
N ASP A 77 -1.88 15.29 -23.72
CA ASP A 77 -1.78 14.50 -24.94
C ASP A 77 -1.01 13.18 -24.69
N PRO A 78 -1.72 12.03 -24.71
CA PRO A 78 -3.17 11.87 -24.83
C PRO A 78 -3.99 12.39 -23.63
N LYS A 79 -5.29 12.64 -23.87
CA LYS A 79 -6.24 13.12 -22.86
C LYS A 79 -6.29 12.17 -21.65
N PRO A 80 -6.28 12.69 -20.40
CA PRO A 80 -6.43 11.86 -19.22
C PRO A 80 -7.75 11.06 -19.20
N GLU A 81 -7.66 9.81 -18.76
CA GLU A 81 -8.81 8.90 -18.68
C GLU A 81 -9.23 8.66 -17.22
N PHE A 82 -10.55 8.62 -16.98
CA PHE A 82 -11.12 8.23 -15.69
C PHE A 82 -11.73 6.83 -15.80
N VAL A 83 -11.15 5.86 -15.11
CA VAL A 83 -11.45 4.44 -15.29
C VAL A 83 -11.68 3.74 -13.96
N ALA A 84 -12.48 2.68 -13.97
CA ALA A 84 -12.64 1.83 -12.79
C ALA A 84 -11.34 1.09 -12.48
N ALA A 85 -10.98 1.03 -11.19
CA ALA A 85 -9.80 0.32 -10.70
C ALA A 85 -10.22 -0.85 -9.81
N ASN A 86 -9.80 -2.05 -10.16
CA ASN A 86 -9.97 -3.24 -9.32
C ASN A 86 -8.83 -3.30 -8.29
N VAL A 87 -9.18 -3.10 -7.03
CA VAL A 87 -8.23 -3.12 -5.91
C VAL A 87 -8.48 -4.34 -5.04
N LYS A 88 -7.42 -5.14 -4.82
CA LYS A 88 -7.41 -6.30 -3.91
C LYS A 88 -6.17 -6.25 -3.03
N GLY A 89 -6.34 -5.84 -1.77
CA GLY A 89 -5.21 -5.52 -0.90
C GLY A 89 -4.39 -4.36 -1.49
N MET A 90 -3.10 -4.57 -1.72
CA MET A 90 -2.20 -3.59 -2.37
C MET A 90 -2.12 -3.75 -3.89
N SER A 91 -2.79 -4.76 -4.46
CA SER A 91 -2.81 -4.99 -5.91
C SER A 91 -3.87 -4.13 -6.57
N VAL A 92 -3.49 -3.48 -7.67
CA VAL A 92 -4.36 -2.59 -8.45
C VAL A 92 -4.36 -3.06 -9.91
N GLN A 93 -5.52 -3.08 -10.55
CA GLN A 93 -5.66 -3.31 -11.98
C GLN A 93 -6.66 -2.35 -12.60
N PHE A 94 -6.34 -1.82 -13.77
CA PHE A 94 -7.22 -0.96 -14.57
C PHE A 94 -6.83 -1.07 -16.05
N THR A 95 -7.68 -0.55 -16.91
CA THR A 95 -7.41 -0.42 -18.35
C THR A 95 -7.48 1.06 -18.69
N ALA A 96 -6.49 1.58 -19.41
CA ALA A 96 -6.50 2.93 -19.98
C ALA A 96 -6.23 2.79 -21.49
N GLY A 97 -7.07 3.40 -22.31
CA GLY A 97 -7.11 3.16 -23.74
C GLY A 97 -7.33 1.68 -24.04
N SER A 98 -6.44 1.10 -24.84
CA SER A 98 -6.42 -0.34 -25.15
C SER A 98 -5.50 -1.15 -24.24
N GLU A 99 -4.83 -0.52 -23.27
CA GLU A 99 -3.77 -1.11 -22.49
C GLU A 99 -4.23 -1.47 -21.08
N LYS A 100 -3.97 -2.72 -20.68
CA LYS A 100 -4.26 -3.21 -19.32
C LYS A 100 -3.03 -3.06 -18.44
N PHE A 101 -3.21 -2.42 -17.29
CA PHE A 101 -2.18 -2.26 -16.28
C PHE A 101 -2.48 -3.11 -15.04
N ARG A 102 -1.42 -3.68 -14.47
CA ARG A 102 -1.44 -4.38 -13.19
C ARG A 102 -0.31 -3.88 -12.33
N GLY A 103 -0.56 -3.54 -11.07
CA GLY A 103 0.48 -3.03 -10.20
C GLY A 103 0.31 -3.37 -8.74
N THR A 104 1.35 -3.06 -7.99
CA THR A 104 1.40 -3.19 -6.53
C THR A 104 1.74 -1.85 -5.92
N VAL A 105 0.94 -1.43 -4.94
CA VAL A 105 1.16 -0.24 -4.15
C VAL A 105 2.10 -0.53 -3.00
N SER A 106 3.01 0.42 -2.74
CA SER A 106 3.91 0.44 -1.60
C SER A 106 3.93 1.84 -0.96
N ALA A 107 4.68 1.98 0.13
CA ALA A 107 4.94 3.29 0.73
C ALA A 107 5.71 4.22 -0.25
N ALA A 108 6.60 3.65 -1.07
CA ALA A 108 7.42 4.41 -2.01
C ALA A 108 6.68 4.83 -3.28
N GLY A 109 5.68 4.05 -3.70
CA GLY A 109 5.05 4.26 -5.00
C GLY A 109 4.16 3.13 -5.47
N LEU A 110 3.81 3.19 -6.75
CA LEU A 110 3.03 2.21 -7.49
C LEU A 110 3.90 1.66 -8.61
N THR A 111 4.22 0.36 -8.55
CA THR A 111 4.89 -0.32 -9.66
C THR A 111 3.83 -0.95 -10.55
N LEU A 112 3.77 -0.52 -11.81
CA LEU A 112 2.86 -1.02 -12.83
C LEU A 112 3.61 -1.93 -13.80
N LYS A 113 2.87 -2.88 -14.37
CA LYS A 113 3.22 -3.66 -15.54
C LYS A 113 2.09 -3.56 -16.55
N ASN A 114 2.43 -3.34 -17.81
CA ASN A 114 1.47 -3.41 -18.89
C ASN A 114 1.23 -4.85 -19.38
N ALA A 115 0.36 -5.00 -20.38
CA ALA A 115 0.07 -6.29 -21.00
C ALA A 115 1.31 -6.90 -21.70
N GLY A 116 2.24 -6.09 -22.18
CA GLY A 116 3.53 -6.51 -22.74
C GLY A 116 4.56 -6.96 -21.71
N GLY A 117 4.28 -6.76 -20.41
CA GLY A 117 5.19 -7.11 -19.31
C GLY A 117 6.22 -6.03 -18.97
N GLU A 118 6.23 -4.91 -19.68
CA GLU A 118 7.07 -3.75 -19.38
C GLU A 118 6.66 -3.16 -18.04
N SER A 119 7.64 -2.87 -17.19
CA SER A 119 7.40 -2.38 -15.84
C SER A 119 7.86 -0.94 -15.68
N GLN A 120 7.04 -0.13 -15.01
CA GLN A 120 7.36 1.24 -14.63
C GLN A 120 6.99 1.48 -13.16
N THR A 121 7.78 2.30 -12.48
CA THR A 121 7.52 2.68 -11.08
C THR A 121 7.16 4.15 -10.99
N LEU A 122 5.97 4.41 -10.48
CA LEU A 122 5.43 5.74 -10.23
C LEU A 122 5.67 6.10 -8.76
N LYS A 123 6.38 7.20 -8.51
CA LYS A 123 6.68 7.66 -7.14
C LYS A 123 5.41 8.19 -6.49
N ARG A 124 5.17 7.78 -5.25
CA ARG A 124 4.07 8.33 -4.44
C ARG A 124 4.36 9.80 -4.16
N LYS A 125 3.39 10.68 -4.40
CA LYS A 125 3.46 12.09 -4.03
C LYS A 125 2.87 12.32 -2.64
N PRO A 126 3.42 13.27 -1.86
CA PRO A 126 2.84 13.65 -0.58
C PRO A 126 1.41 14.16 -0.77
N CYS A 127 0.44 13.47 -0.18
CA CYS A 127 -0.96 13.90 -0.18
C CYS A 127 -1.22 14.84 1.00
N GLY A 128 -0.76 16.10 0.92
CA GLY A 128 -0.92 17.06 2.01
C GLY A 128 -2.37 17.53 2.24
N SER A 129 -3.23 17.49 1.21
CA SER A 129 -4.55 18.13 1.26
C SER A 129 -5.64 17.58 0.33
N TYR A 130 -5.34 16.69 -0.62
CA TYR A 130 -6.28 16.34 -1.69
C TYR A 130 -7.44 15.39 -1.31
N PHE A 131 -7.39 14.74 -0.15
CA PHE A 131 -8.36 13.72 0.27
C PHE A 131 -8.88 13.92 1.71
N LYS A 132 -8.83 15.15 2.22
CA LYS A 132 -9.52 15.50 3.48
C LYS A 132 -11.01 15.71 3.23
#